data_AF-A0A7W1V122-F1
#
_entry.id   AF-A0A7W1V122-F1
#
_cell.length_a   1.000
_cell.length_b   1.000
_cell.length_c   1.000
_cell.angle_alpha   90.00
_cell.angle_beta   90.00
_cell.angle_gamma   90.00
#
_symmetry.space_group_name_H-M   'P 1'
#
loop_
_entity.id
_entity.type
_entity.pdbx_description
1 polymer ?
#
loop_
_entity_poly.entity_id
_entity_poly.type
_entity_poly.pdbx_seq_one_letter_code
_entity_poly.pdbx_strand_id
1 'polypeptide(L)'
;DTTSMIKVETFLNEEYLTSYWSDGLIVSTPTGSTGYSLSCGGPILDPRSTSIILTPIAPHNLNARPIVIPDNTEIKLKVTGREENYLVSLDSRIATLSNETIITIKKSPFTIKMIQLNSDSFIKTLRKKLLWGEDKRN
;
A
#
# COMPACT_ATOMS: atom_id res chain seq x y z
N ASP A 1 -7.31 -18.07 20.14
CA ASP A 1 -6.87 -17.41 18.88
C ASP A 1 -6.82 -15.92 19.06
N THR A 2 -5.64 -15.41 19.42
CA THR A 2 -5.39 -13.97 19.48
C THR A 2 -4.76 -13.56 18.16
N THR A 3 -5.39 -12.67 17.40
CA THR A 3 -4.77 -12.04 16.23
C THR A 3 -3.53 -11.31 16.71
N SER A 4 -2.36 -11.90 16.44
CA SER A 4 -1.08 -11.38 16.90
C SER A 4 -0.48 -10.51 15.81
N MET A 5 0.06 -9.36 16.21
CA MET A 5 0.84 -8.48 15.35
C MET A 5 1.96 -9.24 14.64
N ILE A 6 2.21 -8.90 13.38
CA ILE A 6 3.30 -9.46 12.57
C ILE A 6 4.48 -8.51 12.49
N LYS A 7 5.67 -9.06 12.29
CA LYS A 7 6.90 -8.33 11.95
C LYS A 7 7.11 -8.45 10.43
N VAL A 8 7.15 -7.32 9.73
CA VAL A 8 7.44 -7.25 8.29
C VAL A 8 8.77 -6.56 8.08
N GLU A 9 9.83 -7.34 7.86
CA GLU A 9 11.15 -6.83 7.50
C GLU A 9 11.10 -6.36 6.05
N THR A 10 11.45 -5.10 5.81
CA THR A 10 11.30 -4.44 4.51
C THR A 10 12.64 -3.97 3.99
N PHE A 11 12.95 -4.35 2.75
CA PHE A 11 14.14 -3.94 2.03
C PHE A 11 13.76 -3.25 0.72
N LEU A 12 14.49 -2.21 0.36
CA LEU A 12 14.36 -1.43 -0.87
C LEU A 12 15.66 -1.54 -1.66
N ASN A 13 15.66 -2.17 -2.83
CA ASN A 13 16.88 -2.41 -3.62
C ASN A 13 18.03 -3.02 -2.79
N GLU A 14 17.74 -4.09 -2.03
CA GLU A 14 18.65 -4.75 -1.07
C GLU A 14 19.00 -3.94 0.20
N GLU A 15 18.65 -2.66 0.29
CA GLU A 15 18.89 -1.86 1.49
C GLU A 15 17.79 -2.09 2.53
N TYR A 16 18.19 -2.41 3.77
CA TYR A 16 17.25 -2.54 4.87
C TYR A 16 16.63 -1.17 5.21
N LEU A 17 15.30 -1.08 5.11
CA LEU A 17 14.56 0.12 5.51
C LEU A 17 14.21 0.07 7.00
N THR A 18 13.39 -0.90 7.38
CA THR A 18 12.89 -1.08 8.76
C THR A 18 12.16 -2.41 8.92
N SER A 19 11.79 -2.72 10.15
CA SER A 19 10.86 -3.81 10.48
C SER A 19 9.57 -3.20 11.02
N TYR A 20 8.49 -3.32 10.25
CA TYR A 20 7.17 -2.89 10.69
C TYR A 20 6.58 -3.93 11.64
N TRP A 21 6.29 -3.51 12.86
CA TRP A 21 5.48 -4.27 13.81
C TRP A 21 4.07 -3.71 13.72
N SER A 22 3.17 -4.45 13.08
CA SER A 22 1.86 -3.96 12.64
C SER A 22 0.90 -5.12 12.38
N ASP A 23 -0.39 -4.81 12.22
CA ASP A 23 -1.38 -5.79 11.75
C ASP A 23 -1.11 -6.20 10.28
N GLY A 24 -0.40 -5.35 9.54
CA GLY A 24 0.05 -5.64 8.18
C GLY A 24 0.78 -4.46 7.54
N LEU A 25 1.25 -4.68 6.32
CA LEU A 25 1.86 -3.66 5.47
C LEU A 25 1.15 -3.63 4.12
N ILE A 26 0.66 -2.45 3.71
CA ILE A 26 0.06 -2.23 2.41
C ILE A 26 1.15 -1.71 1.46
N VAL A 27 1.27 -2.33 0.30
CA VAL A 27 2.06 -1.82 -0.83
C VAL A 27 1.09 -1.36 -1.91
N SER A 28 1.08 -0.06 -2.20
CA SER A 28 0.05 0.55 -3.04
C SER A 28 0.63 1.24 -4.27
N THR A 29 -0.02 1.04 -5.41
CA THR A 29 0.22 1.84 -6.62
C THR A 29 -0.44 3.21 -6.50
N PRO A 30 -0.16 4.18 -7.40
CA PRO A 30 -0.85 5.47 -7.39
C PRO A 30 -2.36 5.33 -7.54
N THR A 31 -2.84 4.39 -8.36
CA THR A 31 -4.27 4.09 -8.50
C THR A 31 -4.84 3.47 -7.21
N GLY A 32 -4.07 2.63 -6.52
CA GLY A 32 -4.45 2.05 -5.23
C GLY A 32 -4.35 3.02 -4.05
N SER A 33 -3.77 4.21 -4.21
CA SER A 33 -3.54 5.15 -3.11
C SER A 33 -4.85 5.59 -2.45
N THR A 34 -5.93 5.67 -3.22
CA THR A 34 -7.28 6.00 -2.75
C THR A 34 -8.08 4.78 -2.27
N GLY A 35 -7.48 3.58 -2.32
CA GLY A 35 -8.02 2.34 -1.78
C GLY A 35 -7.69 2.19 -0.30
N TYR A 36 -7.32 0.97 0.11
CA TYR A 36 -7.09 0.68 1.54
C TYR A 36 -5.93 1.48 2.15
N SER A 37 -4.93 1.86 1.35
CA SER A 37 -3.83 2.74 1.78
C SER A 37 -4.35 4.06 2.34
N LEU A 38 -5.37 4.68 1.73
CA LEU A 38 -5.99 5.92 2.22
C LEU A 38 -6.62 5.73 3.61
N SER A 39 -7.32 4.62 3.81
CA SER A 39 -7.94 4.30 5.11
C SER A 39 -6.91 4.12 6.22
N CYS A 40 -5.69 3.68 5.88
CA CYS A 40 -4.58 3.53 6.82
C CYS A 40 -3.64 4.75 6.89
N GLY A 41 -4.08 5.90 6.35
CA GLY A 41 -3.34 7.18 6.45
C GLY A 41 -2.27 7.40 5.38
N GLY A 42 -2.23 6.56 4.35
CA GLY A 42 -1.38 6.77 3.16
C GLY A 42 -1.81 8.01 2.36
N PRO A 43 -0.87 8.67 1.65
CA PRO A 43 -1.19 9.85 0.86
C PRO A 43 -1.97 9.49 -0.41
N ILE A 44 -2.75 10.45 -0.90
CA ILE A 44 -3.40 10.37 -2.21
C ILE A 44 -2.37 10.76 -3.27
N LEU A 45 -2.17 9.92 -4.27
CA LEU A 45 -1.28 10.17 -5.40
C LEU A 45 -2.07 10.43 -6.67
N ASP A 46 -1.53 11.28 -7.55
CA ASP A 46 -2.02 11.37 -8.92
C ASP A 46 -1.78 10.02 -9.64
N PRO A 47 -2.76 9.46 -10.36
CA PRO A 47 -2.59 8.18 -11.07
C PRO A 47 -1.43 8.14 -12.07
N ARG A 48 -0.91 9.29 -12.50
CA ARG A 48 0.23 9.42 -13.41
C ARG A 48 1.59 9.39 -12.72
N SER A 49 1.63 9.45 -11.38
CA SER A 49 2.87 9.40 -10.61
C SER A 49 3.60 8.07 -10.80
N THR A 50 4.92 8.08 -10.92
CA THR A 50 5.74 6.86 -11.02
C THR A 50 6.29 6.47 -9.65
N SER A 51 5.40 6.06 -8.75
CA SER A 51 5.73 5.80 -7.36
C SER A 51 4.90 4.69 -6.72
N ILE A 52 5.44 4.07 -5.67
CA ILE A 52 4.76 3.10 -4.81
C ILE A 52 4.69 3.65 -3.39
N ILE A 53 3.63 3.31 -2.66
CA ILE A 53 3.43 3.68 -1.26
C ILE A 53 3.59 2.43 -0.39
N LEU A 54 4.36 2.53 0.68
CA LEU A 54 4.31 1.57 1.80
C LEU A 54 3.51 2.20 2.93
N THR A 55 2.42 1.58 3.37
CA THR A 55 1.53 2.07 4.44
C THR A 55 1.34 0.98 5.50
N PRO A 56 1.89 1.13 6.72
CA PRO A 56 1.65 0.15 7.77
C PRO A 56 0.22 0.25 8.32
N ILE A 57 -0.37 -0.90 8.67
CA ILE A 57 -1.70 -0.99 9.28
C ILE A 57 -1.54 -1.04 10.81
N ALA A 58 -2.07 -0.04 11.51
CA ALA A 58 -2.00 0.06 12.97
C ALA A 58 -0.60 -0.26 13.55
N PRO A 59 0.47 0.44 13.10
CA PRO A 59 1.82 0.15 13.56
C PRO A 59 1.98 0.42 15.05
N HIS A 60 2.67 -0.48 15.75
CA HIS A 60 2.98 -0.35 17.17
C HIS A 60 4.12 0.64 17.45
N ASN A 61 4.84 1.08 16.41
CA ASN A 61 5.85 2.12 16.51
C ASN A 61 5.25 3.49 16.17
N LEU A 62 5.32 4.44 17.12
CA LEU A 62 4.81 5.81 16.97
C LEU A 62 5.40 6.60 15.80
N ASN A 63 6.59 6.23 15.33
CA ASN A 63 7.30 6.90 14.24
C ASN A 63 7.09 6.24 12.88
N ALA A 64 6.37 5.11 12.81
CA ALA A 64 6.06 4.49 11.53
C ALA A 64 5.11 5.40 10.75
N ARG A 65 5.55 5.81 9.55
CA ARG A 65 4.78 6.66 8.64
C ARG A 65 4.74 6.01 7.27
N PRO A 66 3.69 6.27 6.47
CA PRO A 66 3.70 5.91 5.07
C PRO A 66 4.88 6.56 4.36
N ILE A 67 5.53 5.82 3.45
CA ILE A 67 6.61 6.32 2.61
C ILE A 67 6.26 6.12 1.15
N VAL A 68 6.61 7.12 0.33
CA VAL A 68 6.47 7.08 -1.12
C VAL A 68 7.86 6.89 -1.74
N ILE A 69 8.00 5.88 -2.58
CA ILE A 69 9.27 5.49 -3.21
C ILE A 69 9.11 5.39 -4.73
N PRO A 70 10.19 5.49 -5.51
CA PRO A 70 10.15 5.27 -6.96
C PRO A 70 9.58 3.90 -7.33
N ASP A 71 8.76 3.83 -8.39
CA ASP A 71 8.11 2.57 -8.80
C ASP A 71 9.05 1.53 -9.43
N ASN A 72 10.29 1.90 -9.75
CA ASN A 72 11.33 0.99 -10.18
C ASN A 72 12.09 0.34 -9.01
N THR A 73 11.71 0.65 -7.76
CA THR A 73 12.31 0.05 -6.56
C THR A 73 11.84 -1.39 -6.42
N GLU A 74 12.78 -2.33 -6.29
CA GLU A 74 12.46 -3.70 -5.88
C GLU A 74 12.23 -3.71 -4.36
N ILE A 75 11.06 -4.20 -3.94
CA ILE A 75 10.68 -4.29 -2.54
C ILE A 75 10.74 -5.77 -2.14
N LYS A 76 11.53 -6.09 -1.11
CA LYS A 76 11.51 -7.42 -0.49
C LYS A 76 10.92 -7.32 0.89
N LEU A 77 9.92 -8.16 1.15
CA LEU A 77 9.26 -8.28 2.45
C LEU A 77 9.51 -9.68 3.00
N LYS A 78 9.89 -9.74 4.27
CA LYS A 78 9.94 -11.00 5.00
C LYS A 78 8.99 -10.90 6.19
N VAL A 79 7.99 -11.78 6.22
CA VAL A 79 6.95 -11.78 7.24
C VAL A 79 7.28 -12.83 8.29
N THR A 80 7.33 -12.39 9.55
CA THR A 80 7.55 -13.27 10.70
C THR A 80 6.59 -12.96 11.84
N GLY A 81 6.29 -13.97 12.65
CA GLY A 81 5.37 -13.85 13.78
C GLY A 81 5.12 -15.20 14.44
N ARG A 82 4.05 -15.28 15.25
CA ARG A 82 3.70 -16.48 16.04
C ARG A 82 2.97 -17.56 15.23
N GLU A 83 2.24 -17.15 14.19
CA GLU A 83 1.47 -18.06 13.37
C GLU A 83 2.36 -18.76 12.33
N GLU A 84 2.00 -19.98 11.94
CA GLU A 84 2.71 -20.73 10.89
C GLU A 84 2.47 -20.14 9.50
N ASN A 85 1.35 -19.46 9.30
CA ASN A 85 0.92 -18.96 8.01
C ASN A 85 0.34 -17.55 8.11
N TYR A 86 0.52 -16.78 7.03
CA TYR A 86 0.01 -15.41 6.88
C TYR A 86 -0.72 -15.26 5.56
N LEU A 87 -1.64 -14.30 5.51
CA LEU A 87 -2.37 -13.99 4.29
C LEU A 87 -1.71 -12.82 3.56
N VAL A 88 -1.59 -12.95 2.25
CA VAL A 88 -1.34 -11.85 1.34
C VAL A 88 -2.57 -11.64 0.46
N SER A 89 -3.06 -10.40 0.41
CA SER A 89 -4.15 -10.00 -0.48
C SER A 89 -3.59 -9.12 -1.60
N LEU A 90 -3.92 -9.47 -2.83
CA LEU A 90 -3.47 -8.85 -4.07
C LEU A 90 -4.72 -8.48 -4.88
N ASP A 91 -5.29 -7.31 -4.59
CA ASP A 91 -6.58 -6.84 -5.12
C ASP A 91 -7.68 -7.91 -5.04
N SER A 92 -7.90 -8.68 -6.12
CA SER A 92 -8.93 -9.71 -6.23
C SER A 92 -8.46 -11.13 -5.87
N ARG A 93 -7.22 -11.30 -5.40
CA ARG A 93 -6.63 -12.62 -5.10
C ARG A 93 -6.13 -12.65 -3.68
N ILE A 94 -6.25 -13.81 -3.04
CA ILE A 94 -5.71 -14.07 -1.71
C ILE A 94 -4.82 -15.30 -1.81
N ALA A 95 -3.66 -15.26 -1.18
CA ALA A 95 -2.79 -16.42 -1.03
C ALA A 95 -2.36 -16.56 0.43
N THR A 96 -2.14 -17.80 0.85
CA THR A 96 -1.56 -18.13 2.15
C THR A 96 -0.08 -18.39 1.96
N LEU A 97 0.74 -17.75 2.78
CA LEU A 97 2.20 -17.88 2.77
C LEU A 97 2.65 -18.47 4.10
N SER A 98 3.63 -19.37 4.08
CA SER A 98 4.26 -19.86 5.30
C SER A 98 5.08 -18.75 5.97
N ASN A 99 5.27 -18.86 7.27
CA ASN A 99 6.18 -18.02 8.03
C ASN A 99 7.59 -18.02 7.40
N GLU A 100 8.31 -16.92 7.54
CA GLU A 100 9.64 -16.68 6.96
C GLU A 100 9.68 -16.58 5.42
N THR A 101 8.53 -16.66 4.72
CA THR A 101 8.47 -16.47 3.26
C THR A 101 8.93 -15.08 2.86
N ILE A 102 9.76 -15.01 1.81
CA ILE A 102 10.20 -13.77 1.19
C ILE A 102 9.27 -13.43 0.03
N ILE A 103 8.63 -12.26 0.11
CA ILE A 103 7.78 -11.70 -0.94
C ILE A 103 8.61 -10.65 -1.67
N THR A 104 8.77 -10.83 -2.99
CA THR A 104 9.43 -9.84 -3.85
C THR A 104 8.40 -9.13 -4.71
N ILE A 105 8.36 -7.81 -4.63
CA ILE A 105 7.41 -6.96 -5.35
C ILE A 105 8.22 -6.04 -6.26
N LYS A 106 7.85 -6.02 -7.54
CA LYS A 106 8.46 -5.17 -8.56
C LYS A 106 7.41 -4.70 -9.54
N LYS A 107 7.69 -3.58 -10.22
CA LYS A 107 6.85 -3.09 -11.30
C LYS A 107 6.76 -4.11 -12.43
N SER A 108 5.53 -4.39 -12.84
CA SER A 108 5.26 -5.26 -13.98
C SER A 108 5.64 -4.57 -15.28
N PRO A 109 6.22 -5.29 -16.28
CA PRO A 109 6.38 -4.76 -17.63
C PRO A 109 5.02 -4.56 -18.33
N PHE A 110 3.97 -5.21 -17.84
CA PHE A 110 2.61 -5.05 -18.34
C PHE A 110 1.94 -3.83 -17.70
N THR A 111 1.39 -2.94 -18.52
CA THR A 111 0.62 -1.78 -18.09
C THR A 111 -0.81 -1.86 -18.59
N ILE A 112 -1.75 -1.38 -17.76
CA ILE A 112 -3.16 -1.29 -18.13
C ILE A 112 -3.37 0.02 -18.88
N LYS A 113 -3.94 -0.05 -20.08
CA LYS A 113 -4.35 1.13 -20.85
C LYS A 113 -5.75 1.54 -20.43
N MET A 114 -5.89 2.76 -19.91
CA MET A 114 -7.17 3.33 -19.53
C MET A 114 -7.57 4.46 -20.48
N ILE A 115 -8.86 4.53 -20.81
CA ILE A 115 -9.46 5.64 -21.56
C ILE A 115 -10.18 6.55 -20.56
N GLN A 116 -9.89 7.84 -20.61
CA GLN A 116 -10.58 8.87 -19.84
C GLN A 116 -11.42 9.73 -20.78
N LEU A 117 -12.70 9.92 -20.44
CA LEU A 117 -13.57 10.83 -21.18
C LEU A 117 -13.17 12.29 -20.88
N ASN A 118 -13.27 13.17 -21.88
CA ASN A 118 -12.87 14.58 -21.74
C ASN A 118 -13.65 15.35 -20.67
N SER A 119 -14.85 14.91 -20.32
CA SER A 119 -15.66 15.48 -19.24
C SER A 119 -15.10 15.18 -17.85
N ASP A 120 -14.29 14.13 -17.72
CA ASP A 120 -13.80 13.61 -16.45
C ASP A 120 -12.38 14.07 -16.17
N SER A 121 -12.03 14.11 -14.89
CA SER A 121 -10.64 14.27 -14.46
C SER A 121 -10.45 13.61 -13.10
N PHE A 122 -9.22 13.22 -12.77
CA PHE A 122 -8.90 12.70 -11.45
C PHE A 122 -9.35 13.65 -10.34
N ILE A 123 -9.10 14.95 -10.49
CA ILE A 123 -9.47 15.99 -9.51
C ILE A 123 -11.00 16.09 -9.35
N LYS A 124 -11.77 16.07 -10.44
CA LYS A 124 -13.25 16.08 -10.37
C LYS A 124 -13.77 14.86 -9.61
N THR A 125 -13.26 13.68 -9.91
CA THR A 125 -13.64 12.43 -9.21
C THR A 125 -13.28 12.49 -7.73
N LEU A 126 -12.07 12.96 -7.41
CA LEU A 126 -11.57 13.07 -6.04
C LEU A 126 -12.47 13.99 -5.20
N ARG A 127 -12.76 15.20 -5.70
CA ARG A 127 -13.65 16.15 -5.04
C ARG A 127 -15.03 15.56 -4.79
N LYS A 128 -15.62 14.93 -5.82
CA LYS A 128 -16.94 14.29 -5.71
C LYS A 128 -16.97 13.14 -4.71
N LYS A 129 -15.94 12.28 -4.69
CA LYS A 129 -15.91 11.07 -3.84
C LYS A 129 -15.56 11.35 -2.39
N LEU A 130 -14.71 12.33 -2.14
CA LEU A 130 -14.27 12.70 -0.79
C LEU A 130 -15.04 13.91 -0.22
N LEU A 131 -16.04 14.42 -0.95
CA LEU A 131 -16.76 15.67 -0.63
C LEU A 131 -15.77 16.82 -0.38
N TRP A 132 -14.66 16.81 -1.13
CA TRP A 132 -13.50 17.63 -0.81
C TRP A 132 -13.74 19.07 -1.25
N GLY A 133 -13.84 19.94 -0.24
CA GLY A 133 -14.13 21.36 -0.45
C GLY A 133 -15.62 21.64 -0.65
N GLU A 134 -16.50 20.70 -0.30
CA GLU A 134 -17.90 21.02 -0.03
C GLU A 134 -18.00 21.62 1.38
N ASP A 135 -18.54 22.84 1.46
CA ASP A 135 -18.87 23.46 2.73
C ASP A 135 -20.34 23.15 3.05
N LYS A 136 -20.59 22.36 4.10
CA LYS A 136 -21.94 22.03 4.57
C LYS A 136 -22.68 23.23 5.20
N ARG A 137 -22.05 24.40 5.29
CA ARG A 137 -22.64 25.65 5.79
C ARG A 137 -23.37 26.45 4.71
N ASN A 138 -23.22 26.07 3.44
CA ASN A 138 -23.96 26.64 2.31
C ASN A 138 -25.08 25.69 1.87
#